data_AF-A0A1M6AI56-F1
#
_entry.id   AF-A0A1M6AI56-F1
#
_cell.length_a   1.000
_cell.length_b   1.000
_cell.length_c   1.000
_cell.angle_alpha   90.00
_cell.angle_beta   90.00
_cell.angle_gamma   90.00
#
_symmetry.space_group_name_H-M   'P 1'
#
loop_
_entity.id
_entity.type
_entity.pdbx_description
1 polymer ?
#
loop_
_entity_poly.entity_id
_entity_poly.type
_entity_poly.pdbx_seq_one_letter_code
_entity_poly.pdbx_strand_id
1 'polypeptide(L)' 'MRSINLIVVHCSATRADRALTTEELEIIHRRRGFRGIGYHYYIRRDGTVVNTRPPELIGAHVKGHIFH' A
#
# COMPACT_ATOMS: atom_id res chain seq x y z
N MET A 1 3.81 -14.94 -13.92
CA MET A 1 3.09 -13.81 -13.29
C MET A 1 1.99 -14.37 -12.41
N ARG A 2 1.72 -13.76 -11.25
CA ARG A 2 0.55 -14.15 -10.44
C ARG A 2 -0.73 -13.77 -11.20
N SER A 3 -1.75 -14.61 -11.12
CA SER A 3 -3.10 -14.18 -11.48
C SER A 3 -3.54 -13.17 -10.42
N ILE A 4 -4.16 -12.07 -10.85
CA ILE A 4 -4.75 -11.03 -9.99
C ILE A 4 -6.12 -10.75 -10.57
N ASN A 5 -7.17 -11.10 -9.83
CA ASN A 5 -8.57 -10.96 -10.27
C ASN A 5 -9.37 -9.89 -9.50
N LEU A 6 -8.75 -9.25 -8.51
CA LEU A 6 -9.37 -8.25 -7.65
C LEU A 6 -8.40 -7.10 -7.38
N ILE A 7 -8.88 -5.86 -7.57
CA ILE A 7 -8.19 -4.65 -7.14
C ILE A 7 -8.95 -4.10 -5.93
N VAL A 8 -8.25 -3.88 -4.81
CA VAL A 8 -8.82 -3.27 -3.61
C VAL A 8 -8.24 -1.89 -3.40
N VAL A 9 -9.12 -0.88 -3.27
CA VAL A 9 -8.74 0.51 -3.02
C VAL A 9 -8.88 0.82 -1.54
N HIS A 10 -7.84 1.45 -0.98
CA HIS A 10 -7.81 1.93 0.41
C HIS A 10 -7.50 3.42 0.46
N CYS A 11 -7.76 4.05 1.60
CA CYS A 11 -7.26 5.37 1.93
C CYS A 11 -6.22 5.27 3.07
N SER A 12 -5.29 6.22 3.13
CA SER A 12 -4.29 6.30 4.21
C SER A 12 -4.87 6.80 5.53
N ALA A 13 -6.16 7.18 5.56
CA ALA A 13 -6.83 7.80 6.71
C ALA A 13 -6.07 9.01 7.30
N THR A 14 -5.35 9.73 6.46
CA THR A 14 -4.61 10.94 6.86
C THR A 14 -5.44 12.19 6.64
N ARG A 15 -5.23 13.21 7.49
CA ARG A 15 -5.94 14.48 7.40
C ARG A 15 -5.79 15.15 6.03
N ALA A 16 -6.80 15.93 5.66
CA ALA A 16 -6.86 16.64 4.39
C ALA A 16 -5.81 17.77 4.24
N ASP A 17 -5.11 18.15 5.29
CA ASP A 17 -4.00 19.12 5.27
C ASP A 17 -2.62 18.47 5.36
N ARG A 18 -2.55 17.13 5.43
CA ARG A 18 -1.29 16.39 5.57
C ARG A 18 -1.00 15.53 4.35
N ALA A 19 0.20 15.66 3.79
CA ALA A 19 0.72 14.80 2.74
C ALA A 19 1.61 13.72 3.38
N LEU A 20 1.08 12.51 3.56
CA LEU A 20 1.83 11.39 4.16
C LEU A 20 2.89 10.85 3.19
N THR A 21 4.18 11.00 3.44
CA THR A 21 5.19 10.52 2.48
C THR A 21 5.25 8.99 2.37
N THR A 22 5.88 8.48 1.31
CA THR A 22 6.08 7.03 1.15
C THR A 22 6.96 6.47 2.27
N GLU A 23 7.95 7.24 2.72
CA GLU A 23 8.84 6.90 3.84
C GLU A 23 8.06 6.85 5.17
N GLU A 24 7.17 7.81 5.42
CA GLU A 24 6.28 7.76 6.59
C GLU A 24 5.36 6.53 6.54
N LEU A 25 4.80 6.21 5.37
CA LEU A 25 3.95 5.04 5.18
C LEU A 25 4.72 3.72 5.44
N GLU A 26 5.97 3.62 4.99
CA GLU A 26 6.89 2.51 5.28
C GLU A 26 7.11 2.36 6.78
N ILE A 27 7.41 3.45 7.49
CA ILE A 27 7.60 3.46 8.94
C ILE A 27 6.33 2.98 9.66
N ILE A 28 5.16 3.51 9.29
CA ILE A 28 3.88 3.13 9.92
C ILE A 28 3.59 1.64 9.72
N HIS A 29 3.81 1.10 8.53
CA HIS A 29 3.60 -0.33 8.27
C HIS A 29 4.61 -1.23 8.99
N ARG A 30 5.89 -0.84 9.02
CA ARG A 30 6.90 -1.58 9.79
C ARG A 30 6.59 -1.59 11.29
N ARG A 31 6.12 -0.48 11.85
CA ARG A 31 5.66 -0.40 13.26
C ARG A 31 4.50 -1.34 13.56
N ARG A 32 3.69 -1.70 12.56
CA ARG A 32 2.61 -2.70 12.67
C ARG A 32 3.10 -4.14 12.50
N GLY A 33 4.41 -4.36 12.37
CA GLY A 33 5.00 -5.68 12.15
C GLY A 33 4.99 -6.14 10.69
N PHE A 34 4.65 -5.27 9.73
CA PHE A 34 4.70 -5.64 8.32
C PHE A 34 6.14 -5.57 7.78
N ARG A 35 6.44 -6.42 6.80
CA ARG A 35 7.70 -6.39 6.05
C ARG A 35 7.65 -5.26 4.99
N GLY A 36 7.69 -4.02 5.44
CA GLY A 36 7.56 -2.81 4.60
C GLY A 36 6.10 -2.49 4.21
N ILE A 37 5.92 -1.63 3.21
CA ILE A 37 4.60 -1.17 2.75
C ILE A 37 3.74 -2.36 2.31
N GLY A 38 2.52 -2.44 2.85
CA GLY A 38 1.58 -3.52 2.56
C GLY A 38 0.80 -3.37 1.26
N TYR A 39 0.79 -2.19 0.63
CA TYR A 39 0.13 -1.92 -0.65
C TYR A 39 1.08 -2.17 -1.83
N HIS A 40 0.52 -2.32 -3.04
CA HIS A 40 1.31 -2.40 -4.28
C HIS A 40 1.56 -1.02 -4.89
N TYR A 41 0.56 -0.15 -4.84
CA TYR A 41 0.60 1.20 -5.37
C TYR A 41 0.19 2.20 -4.30
N TYR A 42 0.80 3.38 -4.31
CA TYR A 42 0.42 4.50 -3.47
C TYR A 42 0.23 5.76 -4.30
N ILE A 43 -0.99 6.29 -4.33
CA ILE A 43 -1.34 7.50 -5.08
C ILE A 43 -1.17 8.70 -4.14
N ARG A 44 -0.28 9.61 -4.51
CA ARG A 44 0.01 10.85 -3.81
C ARG A 44 -1.03 11.91 -4.16
N ARG A 45 -1.07 12.99 -3.36
CA ARG A 45 -2.10 14.05 -3.52
C ARG A 45 -1.94 14.89 -4.78
N ASP A 46 -0.71 14.96 -5.30
CA ASP A 46 -0.37 15.59 -6.58
C ASP A 46 -0.70 14.68 -7.78
N GLY A 47 -1.25 13.48 -7.55
CA GLY A 47 -1.55 12.50 -8.58
C GLY A 47 -0.40 11.54 -8.90
N THR A 48 0.79 11.72 -8.31
CA THR A 48 1.92 10.83 -8.53
C THR A 48 1.60 9.41 -8.04
N VAL A 49 1.77 8.42 -8.90
CA VAL A 49 1.62 7.00 -8.53
C VAL A 49 2.98 6.43 -8.19
N VAL A 50 3.14 6.01 -6.94
CA VAL A 50 4.36 5.38 -6.44
C VAL A 50 4.18 3.86 -6.45
N ASN A 51 5.07 3.16 -7.15
CA ASN A 51 5.18 1.71 -7.06
C ASN A 51 5.89 1.35 -5.75
N THR A 52 5.26 0.53 -4.91
CA THR A 52 5.77 0.20 -3.57
C THR A 52 6.17 -1.28 -3.51
N ARG A 53 5.26 -2.17 -3.12
CA ARG A 53 5.51 -3.61 -3.16
C ARG A 53 5.31 -4.15 -4.59
N PRO A 54 6.27 -4.91 -5.16
CA PRO A 54 6.08 -5.56 -6.45
C PRO A 54 4.79 -6.40 -6.50
N PRO A 55 3.99 -6.34 -7.57
CA PRO A 55 2.72 -7.07 -7.70
C PRO A 55 2.91 -8.60 -7.71
N GLU A 56 4.12 -9.09 -7.97
CA GLU A 56 4.47 -10.50 -7.90
C GLU A 56 4.55 -11.02 -6.44
N LEU A 57 4.78 -10.13 -5.48
CA LEU A 57 4.85 -10.47 -4.06
C LEU A 57 3.48 -10.38 -3.40
N ILE A 58 3.26 -11.15 -2.34
CA ILE A 58 2.01 -11.08 -1.57
C ILE A 58 1.96 -9.76 -0.79
N GLY A 59 0.85 -9.01 -0.93
CA GLY A 59 0.56 -7.78 -0.18
C GLY A 59 0.28 -8.01 1.32
N ALA A 60 0.04 -6.93 2.05
CA ALA A 60 -0.38 -6.94 3.46
C ALA A 60 -1.48 -5.90 3.72
N HIS A 61 -2.42 -5.77 2.78
CA HIS A 61 -3.43 -4.71 2.77
C HIS A 61 -4.85 -5.18 3.11
N VAL A 62 -5.21 -6.43 2.80
CA VAL A 62 -6.55 -6.99 3.08
C VAL A 62 -6.46 -8.44 3.53
N LYS A 63 -6.80 -8.69 4.80
CA LYS A 63 -6.86 -10.06 5.33
C LYS A 63 -7.87 -10.88 4.51
N GLY A 64 -7.48 -12.10 4.13
CA GLY A 64 -8.34 -13.00 3.36
C GLY A 64 -8.43 -12.68 1.86
N HIS A 65 -7.80 -11.60 1.36
CA HIS A 65 -7.81 -11.22 -0.05
C HIS A 65 -6.43 -11.08 -0.72
N ILE A 66 -5.33 -11.29 0.01
CA ILE A 66 -3.95 -11.03 -0.47
C ILE A 66 -3.32 -12.14 -1.35
N PHE A 67 -3.96 -13.31 -1.50
CA PHE A 67 -3.42 -14.47 -2.23
C PHE A 67 -4.01 -14.66 -3.65
N HIS A 68 -5.07 -13.91 -4.00
CA HIS A 68 -5.79 -14.00 -5.28
C HIS A 68 -5.17 -13.14 -6.37
#